data_AF-A0A256XF81-F1
#
_entry.id   AF-A0A256XF81-F1
#
_cell.length_a   1.000
_cell.length_b   1.000
_cell.length_c   1.000
_cell.angle_alpha   90.00
_cell.angle_beta   90.00
_cell.angle_gamma   90.00
#
_symmetry.space_group_name_H-M   'P 1'
#
loop_
_entity.id
_entity.type
_entity.pdbx_description
1 polymer ?
#
loop_
_entity_poly.entity_id
_entity_poly.type
_entity_poly.pdbx_seq_one_letter_code
_entity_poly.pdbx_strand_id
1 'polypeptide(L)'
;MKDKGNKKRVLKVVFVVLLVFFIAAAGGLIWFASDKVSEPYTYVTKQKRTLSESTFYSNEVVRFPSSANVTKPNSSSGIIKVGIDPGTTALNFGRVFPDMPVRKYLELKNSEKQSVKVCVRKYGSIAPYLNTSTDSFILEPGQQRSVMVSFTGKELGSFSGEVDVYIRKLKYPQLTFLLEWVGC
;
A
#
# COMPACT_ATOMS: atom_id res chain seq x y z
N MET A 1 -4.77 -48.15 -42.14
CA MET A 1 -3.61 -47.21 -42.16
C MET A 1 -3.97 -45.70 -42.11
N LYS A 2 -5.26 -45.29 -41.98
CA LYS A 2 -5.68 -43.88 -42.04
C LYS A 2 -5.59 -43.08 -40.72
N ASP A 3 -5.21 -43.69 -39.61
CA ASP A 3 -5.37 -43.08 -38.27
C ASP A 3 -4.11 -42.34 -37.73
N LYS A 4 -2.93 -42.54 -38.36
CA LYS A 4 -1.67 -41.92 -37.88
C LYS A 4 -1.60 -40.40 -38.07
N GLY A 5 -2.36 -39.83 -39.00
CA GLY A 5 -2.36 -38.39 -39.28
C GLY A 5 -3.05 -37.56 -38.21
N ASN A 6 -4.15 -38.06 -37.64
CA ASN A 6 -4.95 -37.32 -36.67
C ASN A 6 -4.23 -37.19 -35.32
N LYS A 7 -3.56 -38.27 -34.88
CA LYS A 7 -2.74 -38.27 -33.64
C LYS A 7 -1.67 -37.18 -33.60
N LYS A 8 -0.96 -36.93 -34.72
CA LYS A 8 0.08 -35.89 -34.78
C LYS A 8 -0.50 -34.48 -34.66
N ARG A 9 -1.71 -34.23 -35.18
CA ARG A 9 -2.37 -32.93 -35.12
C ARG A 9 -2.87 -32.64 -33.70
N VAL A 10 -3.49 -33.64 -33.06
CA VAL A 10 -3.95 -33.53 -31.67
C VAL A 10 -2.77 -33.28 -30.73
N LEU A 11 -1.66 -34.01 -30.88
CA LEU A 11 -0.47 -33.82 -30.05
C LEU A 11 0.12 -32.41 -30.17
N LYS A 12 0.16 -31.83 -31.38
CA LYS A 12 0.62 -30.45 -31.60
C LYS A 12 -0.29 -29.43 -30.91
N VAL A 13 -1.61 -29.60 -30.99
CA VAL A 13 -2.57 -28.69 -30.35
C VAL A 13 -2.43 -28.76 -28.82
N VAL A 14 -2.34 -29.96 -28.25
CA VAL A 14 -2.13 -30.15 -26.80
C VAL A 14 -0.83 -29.49 -26.36
N PHE A 15 0.26 -29.64 -27.12
CA PHE A 15 1.53 -29.01 -26.81
C PHE A 15 1.45 -27.48 -26.83
N VAL A 16 0.79 -26.87 -27.82
CA VAL A 16 0.62 -25.41 -27.90
C VAL A 16 -0.21 -24.89 -26.73
N VAL A 17 -1.30 -25.57 -26.37
CA VAL A 17 -2.14 -25.18 -25.23
C VAL A 17 -1.36 -25.26 -23.92
N LEU A 18 -0.59 -26.34 -23.72
CA LEU A 18 0.27 -26.49 -22.55
C LEU A 18 1.36 -25.41 -22.50
N LEU A 19 1.96 -25.06 -23.63
CA LEU A 19 2.96 -24.00 -23.71
C LEU A 19 2.38 -22.64 -23.31
N VAL A 20 1.21 -22.28 -23.85
CA VAL A 20 0.52 -21.03 -23.52
C VAL A 20 0.16 -20.99 -22.03
N PHE A 21 -0.35 -22.10 -21.48
CA PHE A 21 -0.64 -22.20 -20.06
C PHE A 21 0.63 -22.04 -19.20
N PHE A 22 1.74 -22.65 -19.59
CA PHE A 22 3.00 -22.55 -18.86
C PHE A 22 3.56 -21.12 -18.87
N ILE A 23 3.48 -20.43 -20.01
CA ILE A 23 3.87 -19.03 -20.14
C ILE A 23 2.98 -18.14 -19.26
N ALA A 24 1.66 -18.38 -19.26
CA ALA A 24 0.73 -17.65 -18.41
C ALA A 24 1.00 -17.90 -16.91
N ALA A 25 1.28 -19.15 -16.53
CA ALA A 25 1.60 -19.52 -15.14
C ALA A 25 2.92 -18.90 -14.68
N ALA A 26 3.98 -18.97 -15.50
CA ALA A 26 5.26 -18.35 -15.21
C ALA A 26 5.14 -16.82 -15.10
N GLY A 27 4.39 -16.20 -16.03
CA GLY A 27 4.07 -14.78 -15.99
C GLY A 27 3.31 -14.39 -14.72
N GLY A 28 2.33 -15.21 -14.32
CA GLY A 28 1.59 -15.03 -13.07
C GLY A 28 2.49 -15.12 -11.83
N LEU A 29 3.37 -16.11 -11.75
CA LEU A 29 4.30 -16.25 -10.63
C LEU A 29 5.28 -15.07 -10.53
N ILE A 30 5.81 -14.60 -11.66
CA ILE A 30 6.68 -13.41 -11.69
C ILE A 30 5.92 -12.16 -11.24
N TRP A 31 4.67 -12.01 -11.68
CA TRP A 31 3.81 -10.93 -11.25
C TRP A 31 3.60 -10.96 -9.73
N PHE A 32 3.18 -12.09 -9.17
CA PHE A 32 2.99 -12.24 -7.72
C PHE A 32 4.27 -12.01 -6.90
N ALA A 33 5.44 -12.37 -7.45
CA ALA A 33 6.72 -12.11 -6.77
C ALA A 33 7.13 -10.62 -6.79
N SER A 34 6.65 -9.85 -7.76
CA SER A 34 7.01 -8.44 -7.96
C SER A 34 6.36 -7.47 -6.96
N ASP A 35 5.37 -7.94 -6.19
CA ASP A 35 4.61 -7.11 -5.24
C ASP A 35 5.34 -6.88 -3.90
N LYS A 36 6.56 -7.39 -3.76
CA LYS A 36 7.41 -7.07 -2.60
C LYS A 36 8.11 -5.73 -2.81
N VAL A 37 7.44 -4.64 -2.43
CA VAL A 37 8.10 -3.35 -2.28
C VAL A 37 9.07 -3.43 -1.10
N SER A 38 10.36 -3.22 -1.36
CA SER A 38 11.39 -3.21 -0.32
C SER A 38 11.20 -2.04 0.63
N GLU A 39 11.39 -2.26 1.93
CA GLU A 39 11.44 -1.18 2.91
C GLU A 39 12.53 -0.17 2.51
N PRO A 40 12.24 1.15 2.57
CA PRO A 40 13.23 2.16 2.22
C PRO A 40 14.37 2.21 3.24
N TYR A 41 15.60 2.36 2.73
CA TYR A 41 16.80 2.49 3.56
C TYR A 41 16.79 3.71 4.47
N THR A 42 16.11 4.79 4.05
CA THR A 42 15.98 6.02 4.82
C THR A 42 14.55 6.54 4.77
N TYR A 43 14.06 6.94 5.95
CA TYR A 43 12.73 7.52 6.09
C TYR A 43 12.73 9.00 5.72
N VAL A 44 11.64 9.47 5.13
CA VAL A 44 11.46 10.89 4.81
C VAL A 44 11.28 11.71 6.09
N THR A 45 11.79 12.94 6.11
CA THR A 45 11.60 13.89 7.22
C THR A 45 10.52 14.93 6.96
N LYS A 46 10.08 15.03 5.70
CA LYS A 46 8.97 15.86 5.23
C LYS A 46 8.19 15.06 4.20
N GLN A 47 6.90 15.38 4.03
CA GLN A 47 6.08 14.75 2.99
C GLN A 47 6.80 14.82 1.64
N LYS A 48 6.90 13.67 0.97
CA LYS A 48 7.54 13.57 -0.34
C LYS A 48 6.61 12.86 -1.31
N ARG A 49 6.46 13.43 -2.50
CA ARG A 49 5.72 12.84 -3.61
C ARG A 49 6.72 12.38 -4.67
N THR A 50 6.56 11.20 -5.22
CA THR A 50 7.39 10.69 -6.31
C THR A 50 6.49 10.05 -7.36
N LEU A 51 6.74 10.39 -8.62
CA LEU A 51 6.06 9.81 -9.77
C LEU A 51 7.05 8.92 -10.51
N SER A 52 6.63 7.71 -10.85
CA SER A 52 7.38 6.80 -11.69
C SER A 52 6.50 6.18 -12.75
N GLU A 53 7.06 6.04 -13.93
CA GLU A 53 6.34 5.57 -15.11
C GLU A 53 6.91 4.22 -15.53
N SER A 54 6.02 3.29 -15.87
CA SER A 54 6.35 2.01 -16.47
C SER A 54 5.58 1.84 -17.78
N THR A 55 5.77 0.74 -18.49
CA THR A 55 5.04 0.48 -19.74
C THR A 55 3.53 0.40 -19.52
N PHE A 56 3.07 -0.17 -18.40
CA PHE A 56 1.65 -0.42 -18.15
C PHE A 56 1.04 0.51 -17.10
N TYR A 57 1.86 1.08 -16.21
CA TYR A 57 1.40 1.84 -15.06
C TYR A 57 2.09 3.19 -14.95
N SER A 58 1.35 4.17 -14.48
CA SER A 58 1.86 5.36 -13.80
C SER A 58 1.70 5.12 -12.30
N ASN A 59 2.79 5.18 -11.56
CA ASN A 59 2.82 5.01 -10.12
C ASN A 59 3.12 6.35 -9.47
N GLU A 60 2.34 6.68 -8.46
CA GLU A 60 2.61 7.78 -7.56
C GLU A 60 2.81 7.22 -6.16
N VAL A 61 3.82 7.71 -5.46
CA VAL A 61 4.07 7.37 -4.07
C VAL A 61 4.11 8.66 -3.27
N VAL A 62 3.19 8.77 -2.30
CA VAL A 62 3.18 9.86 -1.32
C VAL A 62 3.66 9.32 0.02
N ARG A 63 4.83 9.77 0.45
CA ARG A 63 5.51 9.31 1.67
C ARG A 63 5.28 10.32 2.78
N PHE A 64 4.74 9.88 3.91
CA PHE A 64 4.46 10.70 5.07
C PHE A 64 5.37 10.33 6.25
N PRO A 65 6.20 11.26 6.76
CA PRO A 65 6.95 11.00 8.00
C PRO A 65 5.96 10.68 9.11
N SER A 66 6.27 9.66 9.91
CA SER A 66 5.42 9.18 10.99
C SER A 66 6.20 9.10 12.28
N SER A 67 5.63 9.63 13.36
CA SER A 67 6.28 9.65 14.67
C SER A 67 5.28 9.60 15.81
N ALA A 68 5.71 8.99 16.92
CA ALA A 68 4.95 8.94 18.16
C ALA A 68 5.91 8.81 19.34
N ASN A 69 5.50 9.30 20.51
CA ASN A 69 6.25 9.12 21.74
C ASN A 69 5.31 8.58 22.83
N VAL A 70 5.60 7.38 23.32
CA VAL A 70 4.82 6.72 24.37
C VAL A 70 5.48 7.03 25.71
N THR A 71 4.77 7.74 26.58
CA THR A 71 5.27 8.20 27.87
C THR A 71 4.43 7.65 29.02
N LYS A 72 5.00 7.54 30.22
CA LYS A 72 4.21 7.18 31.41
C LYS A 72 3.27 8.34 31.76
N PRO A 73 2.02 8.06 32.16
CA PRO A 73 1.16 9.08 32.74
C PRO A 73 1.80 9.62 34.03
N ASN A 74 1.86 10.94 34.19
CA ASN A 74 2.35 11.56 35.42
C ASN A 74 1.22 11.59 36.47
N SER A 75 0.97 10.44 37.07
CA SER A 75 -0.11 10.22 38.04
C SER A 75 -0.03 11.14 39.27
N SER A 76 1.16 11.63 39.62
CA SER A 76 1.39 12.47 40.79
C SER A 76 0.73 13.85 40.72
N SER A 77 0.45 14.34 39.50
CA SER A 77 -0.13 15.67 39.30
C SER A 77 -1.62 15.67 38.98
N GLY A 78 -2.21 14.49 38.72
CA GLY A 78 -3.57 14.37 38.15
C GLY A 78 -3.72 14.96 36.74
N ILE A 79 -2.68 15.58 36.17
CA ILE A 79 -2.73 16.29 34.88
C ILE A 79 -2.21 15.37 33.78
N ILE A 80 -3.08 15.04 32.84
CA ILE A 80 -2.75 14.32 31.62
C ILE A 80 -2.32 15.33 30.55
N LYS A 81 -1.03 15.33 30.18
CA LYS A 81 -0.49 16.18 29.11
C LYS A 81 -0.49 15.43 27.77
N VAL A 82 -1.51 15.64 26.96
CA VAL A 82 -1.56 15.15 25.56
C VAL A 82 -1.05 16.25 24.63
N GLY A 83 -0.19 15.88 23.68
CA GLY A 83 0.21 16.77 22.59
C GLY A 83 -0.34 16.24 21.27
N ILE A 84 -1.14 17.06 20.57
CA ILE A 84 -1.71 16.72 19.27
C ILE A 84 -1.09 17.65 18.22
N ASP A 85 -0.58 17.09 17.13
CA ASP A 85 -0.10 17.85 15.98
C ASP A 85 -1.19 17.86 14.89
N PRO A 86 -1.82 19.03 14.62
CA PRO A 86 -2.84 19.15 13.57
C PRO A 86 -2.24 19.25 12.16
N GLY A 87 -0.91 19.24 12.01
CA GLY A 87 -0.24 19.30 10.73
C GLY A 87 -0.64 18.17 9.77
N THR A 88 -0.76 18.51 8.49
CA THR A 88 -1.15 17.59 7.42
C THR A 88 0.04 17.00 6.66
N THR A 89 1.25 17.52 6.89
CA THR A 89 2.48 17.10 6.21
C THR A 89 3.18 15.91 6.88
N ALA A 90 2.68 15.48 8.05
CA ALA A 90 3.23 14.39 8.84
C ALA A 90 2.15 13.65 9.64
N LEU A 91 2.32 12.34 9.79
CA LEU A 91 1.53 11.53 10.71
C LEU A 91 2.22 11.50 12.09
N ASN A 92 2.23 12.67 12.73
CA ASN A 92 2.74 12.84 14.09
C ASN A 92 1.62 12.61 15.11
N PHE A 93 1.68 11.50 15.84
CA PHE A 93 0.71 11.12 16.88
C PHE A 93 1.02 11.77 18.24
N GLY A 94 2.12 12.52 18.33
CA GLY A 94 2.49 13.29 19.51
C GLY A 94 2.87 12.40 20.70
N ARG A 95 2.53 12.87 21.90
CA ARG A 95 2.76 12.15 23.16
C ARG A 95 1.51 11.39 23.55
N VAL A 96 1.64 10.08 23.68
CA VAL A 96 0.55 9.18 24.04
C VAL A 96 0.94 8.34 25.24
N PHE A 97 -0.05 7.72 25.88
CA PHE A 97 0.17 6.76 26.94
C PHE A 97 0.07 5.33 26.40
N PRO A 98 0.66 4.34 27.11
CA PRO A 98 0.51 2.94 26.76
C PRO A 98 -0.96 2.57 26.56
N ASP A 99 -1.23 1.77 25.52
CA ASP A 99 -2.54 1.23 25.18
C ASP A 99 -3.61 2.28 24.81
N MET A 100 -3.25 3.57 24.71
CA MET A 100 -4.16 4.63 24.27
C MET A 100 -4.14 4.76 22.74
N PRO A 101 -5.25 4.46 22.04
CA PRO A 101 -5.29 4.60 20.59
C PRO A 101 -5.42 6.08 20.19
N VAL A 102 -4.56 6.54 19.26
CA VAL A 102 -4.67 7.86 18.64
C VAL A 102 -4.87 7.70 17.15
N ARG A 103 -5.79 8.47 16.56
CA ARG A 103 -6.23 8.31 15.17
C ARG A 103 -5.94 9.58 14.37
N LYS A 104 -5.50 9.39 13.13
CA LYS A 104 -5.46 10.41 12.07
C LYS A 104 -6.19 9.86 10.85
N TYR A 105 -6.57 10.75 9.93
CA TYR A 105 -7.28 10.40 8.72
C TYR A 105 -6.52 10.92 7.50
N LEU A 106 -6.34 10.04 6.52
CA LEU A 106 -5.86 10.38 5.20
C LEU A 106 -7.07 10.56 4.29
N GLU A 107 -7.34 11.80 3.89
CA GLU A 107 -8.38 12.13 2.93
C GLU A 107 -7.85 11.95 1.50
N LEU A 108 -8.39 10.96 0.80
CA LEU A 108 -7.95 10.58 -0.53
C LEU A 108 -9.07 10.83 -1.54
N LYS A 109 -8.74 11.53 -2.63
CA LYS A 109 -9.67 11.79 -3.73
C LYS A 109 -9.04 11.38 -5.04
N ASN A 110 -9.75 10.54 -5.80
CA ASN A 110 -9.33 10.23 -7.16
C ASN A 110 -9.80 11.34 -8.12
N SER A 111 -8.87 12.18 -8.54
CA SER A 111 -9.13 13.24 -9.53
C SER A 111 -8.86 12.80 -10.98
N GLU A 112 -8.53 11.53 -11.19
CA GLU A 112 -8.30 10.95 -12.52
C GLU A 112 -9.62 10.57 -13.19
N LYS A 113 -9.58 10.41 -14.52
CA LYS A 113 -10.74 9.99 -15.32
C LYS A 113 -11.03 8.48 -15.24
N GLN A 114 -10.20 7.72 -14.54
CA GLN A 114 -10.27 6.27 -14.44
C GLN A 114 -9.95 5.80 -13.02
N SER A 115 -10.34 4.58 -12.69
CA SER A 115 -10.13 4.00 -11.36
C SER A 115 -8.63 3.81 -11.08
N VAL A 116 -8.24 4.02 -9.82
CA VAL A 116 -6.85 3.88 -9.37
C VAL A 116 -6.77 2.92 -8.19
N LYS A 117 -5.69 2.14 -8.12
CA LYS A 117 -5.42 1.25 -6.99
C LYS A 117 -4.64 2.03 -5.96
N VAL A 118 -5.10 2.06 -4.73
CA VAL A 118 -4.41 2.69 -3.61
C VAL A 118 -3.95 1.62 -2.63
N CYS A 119 -2.72 1.75 -2.17
CA CYS A 119 -2.12 0.88 -1.17
C CYS A 119 -1.43 1.71 -0.08
N VAL A 120 -1.66 1.34 1.17
CA VAL A 120 -1.03 1.99 2.33
C VAL A 120 0.00 1.03 2.93
N ARG A 121 1.25 1.45 2.98
CA ARG A 121 2.37 0.71 3.57
C ARG A 121 2.92 1.46 4.77
N LYS A 122 3.45 0.72 5.75
CA LYS A 122 3.93 1.24 7.03
C LYS A 122 5.35 0.71 7.25
N TYR A 123 6.28 1.59 7.60
CA TYR A 123 7.70 1.23 7.77
C TYR A 123 8.27 1.80 9.08
N GLY A 124 9.41 1.27 9.52
CA GLY A 124 10.11 1.70 10.73
C GLY A 124 9.58 1.14 12.04
N SER A 125 10.17 1.62 13.14
CA SER A 125 9.87 1.13 14.50
C SER A 125 8.43 1.44 14.92
N ILE A 126 7.79 2.42 14.29
CA ILE A 126 6.38 2.75 14.52
C ILE A 126 5.41 1.76 13.85
N ALA A 127 5.82 1.07 12.78
CA ALA A 127 4.93 0.27 11.93
C ALA A 127 4.15 -0.84 12.66
N PRO A 128 4.75 -1.62 13.60
CA PRO A 128 4.02 -2.65 14.34
C PRO A 128 2.88 -2.10 15.20
N TYR A 129 2.91 -0.81 15.51
CA TYR A 129 1.91 -0.12 16.33
C TYR A 129 0.90 0.68 15.50
N LEU A 130 1.05 0.69 14.16
CA LEU A 130 0.16 1.37 13.23
C LEU A 130 -0.86 0.41 12.63
N ASN A 131 -2.13 0.72 12.86
CA ASN A 131 -3.27 0.06 12.24
C ASN A 131 -3.97 1.02 11.28
N THR A 132 -4.57 0.45 10.24
CA THR A 132 -5.17 1.17 9.12
C THR A 132 -6.54 0.57 8.87
N SER A 133 -7.55 1.39 8.55
CA SER A 133 -8.90 0.88 8.29
C SER A 133 -8.96 -0.01 7.04
N THR A 134 -8.09 0.27 6.07
CA THR A 134 -7.86 -0.57 4.88
C THR A 134 -6.45 -0.30 4.36
N ASP A 135 -5.77 -1.36 3.92
CA ASP A 135 -4.41 -1.27 3.36
C ASP A 135 -4.41 -1.25 1.82
N SER A 136 -5.50 -1.68 1.19
CA SER A 136 -5.58 -1.82 -0.27
C SER A 136 -7.01 -1.67 -0.75
N PHE A 137 -7.24 -0.77 -1.71
CA PHE A 137 -8.56 -0.55 -2.28
C PHE A 137 -8.48 0.15 -3.64
N ILE A 138 -9.59 0.13 -4.37
CA ILE A 138 -9.77 0.87 -5.61
C ILE A 138 -10.56 2.15 -5.30
N LEU A 139 -10.15 3.27 -5.90
CA LEU A 139 -10.93 4.49 -5.94
C LEU A 139 -11.44 4.73 -7.34
N GLU A 140 -12.76 4.80 -7.48
CA GLU A 140 -13.42 5.15 -8.72
C GLU A 140 -13.19 6.63 -9.09
N PRO A 141 -13.36 7.01 -10.38
CA PRO A 141 -13.24 8.41 -10.81
C PRO A 141 -14.10 9.35 -9.98
N GLY A 142 -13.51 10.42 -9.45
CA GLY A 142 -14.20 11.41 -8.62
C GLY A 142 -14.53 10.94 -7.19
N GLN A 143 -14.30 9.67 -6.85
CA GLN A 143 -14.58 9.16 -5.51
C GLN A 143 -13.62 9.75 -4.48
N GLN A 144 -14.16 10.07 -3.31
CA GLN A 144 -13.40 10.41 -2.11
C GLN A 144 -13.54 9.29 -1.07
N ARG A 145 -12.46 9.01 -0.36
CA ARG A 145 -12.41 8.06 0.75
C ARG A 145 -11.49 8.57 1.85
N SER A 146 -11.94 8.42 3.08
CA SER A 146 -11.12 8.65 4.28
C SER A 146 -10.51 7.33 4.76
N VAL A 147 -9.20 7.30 4.96
CA VAL A 147 -8.49 6.14 5.53
C VAL A 147 -8.01 6.50 6.93
N MET A 148 -8.52 5.79 7.93
CA MET A 148 -8.07 5.96 9.31
C MET A 148 -6.71 5.29 9.50
N VAL A 149 -5.75 6.02 10.06
CA VAL A 149 -4.48 5.50 10.55
C VAL A 149 -4.46 5.69 12.06
N SER A 150 -4.38 4.59 12.81
CA SER A 150 -4.36 4.60 14.27
C SER A 150 -3.03 4.08 14.82
N PHE A 151 -2.47 4.79 15.79
CA PHE A 151 -1.31 4.36 16.55
C PHE A 151 -1.73 3.84 17.93
N THR A 152 -1.17 2.71 18.36
CA THR A 152 -1.36 2.17 19.72
C THR A 152 -0.05 1.56 20.21
N GLY A 153 0.75 2.35 20.91
CA GLY A 153 2.01 1.91 21.49
C GLY A 153 1.83 1.25 22.85
N LYS A 154 2.54 0.15 23.08
CA LYS A 154 2.57 -0.56 24.37
C LYS A 154 3.83 -0.25 25.17
N GLU A 155 4.94 -0.15 24.46
CA GLU A 155 6.26 0.09 25.03
C GLU A 155 6.53 1.59 25.13
N LEU A 156 7.24 1.99 26.18
CA LEU A 156 7.67 3.38 26.36
C LEU A 156 8.81 3.70 25.40
N GLY A 157 8.80 4.90 24.83
CA GLY A 157 9.87 5.36 23.96
C GLY A 157 9.37 6.14 22.76
N SER A 158 10.34 6.55 21.94
CA SER A 158 10.11 7.27 20.69
C SER A 158 10.09 6.28 19.53
N PHE A 159 9.04 6.36 18.73
CA PHE A 159 8.84 5.55 17.54
C PHE A 159 8.87 6.45 16.31
N SER A 160 9.52 5.98 15.25
CA SER A 160 9.67 6.71 14.01
C SER A 160 9.58 5.77 12.81
N GLY A 161 9.25 6.36 11.67
CA GLY A 161 9.14 5.66 10.41
C GLY A 161 8.37 6.50 9.42
N GLU A 162 7.65 5.85 8.52
CA GLU A 162 6.83 6.51 7.53
C GLU A 162 5.65 5.66 7.10
N VAL A 163 4.65 6.34 6.53
CA VAL A 163 3.51 5.72 5.87
C VAL A 163 3.52 6.15 4.42
N ASP A 164 3.55 5.16 3.54
CA ASP A 164 3.59 5.37 2.10
C ASP A 164 2.24 5.04 1.49
N VAL A 165 1.68 6.00 0.76
CA VAL A 165 0.46 5.82 -0.04
C VAL A 165 0.89 5.63 -1.49
N TYR A 166 0.85 4.39 -1.96
CA TYR A 166 1.07 4.05 -3.36
C TYR A 166 -0.26 4.19 -4.11
N ILE A 167 -0.24 4.92 -5.20
CA ILE A 167 -1.38 5.12 -6.09
C ILE A 167 -0.92 4.62 -7.46
N ARG A 168 -1.56 3.56 -7.94
CA ARG A 168 -1.22 2.92 -9.21
C ARG A 168 -2.36 3.11 -10.20
N LYS A 169 -2.01 3.65 -11.36
CA LYS A 169 -2.91 3.98 -12.44
C LYS A 169 -2.47 3.23 -13.70
N LEU A 170 -3.38 2.47 -14.31
CA LEU A 170 -3.10 1.82 -15.61
C LEU A 170 -3.05 2.87 -16.72
N LYS A 171 -2.08 2.78 -17.63
CA LYS A 171 -2.00 3.71 -18.78
C LYS A 171 -3.10 3.50 -19.81
N TYR A 172 -3.63 2.28 -19.86
CA TYR A 172 -4.60 1.84 -20.86
C TYR A 172 -5.96 1.63 -20.18
N PRO A 173 -6.97 2.49 -20.43
CA PRO A 173 -8.26 2.40 -19.76
C PRO A 173 -8.99 1.08 -20.00
N GLN A 174 -8.77 0.44 -21.16
CA GLN A 174 -9.35 -0.87 -21.47
C GLN A 174 -8.83 -2.01 -20.57
N LEU A 175 -7.74 -1.79 -19.82
CA LEU A 175 -7.16 -2.78 -18.92
C LEU A 175 -7.59 -2.58 -17.46
N THR A 176 -8.47 -1.63 -17.14
CA THR A 176 -8.87 -1.31 -15.75
C THR A 176 -9.42 -2.52 -14.98
N PHE A 177 -10.01 -3.50 -15.65
CA PHE A 177 -10.44 -4.76 -15.02
C PHE A 177 -9.29 -5.55 -14.36
N LEU A 178 -8.05 -5.35 -14.82
CA LEU A 178 -6.86 -5.99 -14.23
C LEU A 178 -6.45 -5.34 -12.91
N LEU A 179 -6.96 -4.14 -12.60
CA LEU A 179 -6.51 -3.34 -11.46
C LEU A 179 -6.80 -4.02 -10.11
N GLU A 180 -7.78 -4.93 -10.04
CA GLU A 180 -8.02 -5.80 -8.87
C GLU A 180 -6.89 -6.81 -8.64
N TRP A 181 -6.28 -7.29 -9.72
CA TRP A 181 -5.22 -8.29 -9.75
C TRP A 181 -3.83 -7.68 -9.62
N VAL A 182 -3.74 -6.36 -9.81
CA VAL A 182 -2.52 -5.61 -9.60
C VAL A 182 -2.30 -5.48 -8.10
N GLY A 183 -1.26 -6.14 -7.61
CA GLY A 183 -0.92 -6.01 -6.21
C GLY A 183 -0.33 -4.65 -5.86
N CYS A 184 -0.13 -4.55 -4.56
CA CYS A 184 0.66 -3.54 -3.90
C CYS A 184 2.01 -4.20 -3.60
#